data_AF-A0A7C4MF84-F1
#
_entry.id   AF-A0A7C4MF84-F1
#
_cell.length_a   1.000
_cell.length_b   1.000
_cell.length_c   1.000
_cell.angle_alpha   90.00
_cell.angle_beta   90.00
_cell.angle_gamma   90.00
#
_symmetry.space_group_name_H-M   'P 1'
#
loop_
_entity.id
_entity.type
_entity.pdbx_description
1 polymer ?
#
loop_
_entity_poly.entity_id
_entity_poly.type
_entity_poly.pdbx_seq_one_letter_code
_entity_poly.pdbx_strand_id
1 'polypeptide(L)'
;MSLLNAINKVLEQEMWVKSVSREKYDSEIFKKIDLNKINESALNEIEDIKNILSNKNTDDFATYYPAAITAPKRAHFGAKIVYNVKEISSYADRILSGVFQYMNFPDPPEDLIKVFRLIFFHFVRRHATFHYLVERGCRLLSENRYEEYRMKIYEKRQELGQGNLEDALAESYSIVYLKKDLRKKILGQFLSLLPFTQEELINRLLRIIKIVFINNARPPGYKEASTFIKEFEALEMLEDNPEEVKNLLTLSILLKGGRGLNGVFKGLSWLFHEVTHIEPINFTEKTIPPKPLYSIKDFLLFIENFRRDDSLFMILLLPPEEECKV
;
A
#
# COMPACT_ATOMS: atom_id res chain seq x y z
N MET A 1 -18.33 5.93 -5.72
CA MET A 1 -18.11 5.55 -7.14
C MET A 1 -17.73 4.07 -7.19
N SER A 2 -17.99 3.30 -8.25
CA SER A 2 -17.52 1.90 -8.30
C SER A 2 -16.01 1.86 -8.60
N LEU A 3 -15.28 0.91 -8.02
CA LEU A 3 -13.84 0.66 -8.30
C LEU A 3 -13.56 0.58 -9.82
N LEU A 4 -14.51 0.02 -10.57
CA LEU A 4 -14.43 -0.08 -12.03
C LEU A 4 -14.33 1.30 -12.72
N ASN A 5 -15.04 2.31 -12.22
CA ASN A 5 -14.97 3.66 -12.78
C ASN A 5 -13.61 4.30 -12.53
N ALA A 6 -13.00 4.09 -11.36
CA ALA A 6 -11.67 4.59 -11.06
C ALA A 6 -10.61 3.92 -11.96
N ILE A 7 -10.73 2.60 -12.14
CA ILE A 7 -9.90 1.82 -13.05
C ILE A 7 -9.99 2.35 -14.49
N ASN A 8 -11.22 2.55 -15.01
CA ASN A 8 -11.41 3.06 -16.35
C ASN A 8 -10.79 4.46 -16.52
N LYS A 9 -10.97 5.35 -15.55
CA LYS A 9 -10.34 6.69 -15.58
C LYS A 9 -8.82 6.63 -15.65
N VAL A 10 -8.17 5.73 -14.91
CA VAL A 10 -6.70 5.53 -14.96
C VAL A 10 -6.26 5.03 -16.33
N LEU A 11 -7.00 4.07 -16.90
CA LEU A 11 -6.70 3.47 -18.20
C LEU A 11 -6.92 4.43 -19.37
N GLU A 12 -7.92 5.30 -19.28
CA GLU A 12 -8.31 6.25 -20.32
C GLU A 12 -7.48 7.55 -20.31
N GLN A 13 -6.66 7.79 -19.28
CA GLN A 13 -5.74 8.94 -19.30
C GLN A 13 -4.80 8.89 -20.50
N GLU A 14 -4.50 10.06 -21.07
CA GLU A 14 -3.47 10.21 -22.09
C GLU A 14 -2.12 9.64 -21.60
N MET A 15 -1.32 9.11 -22.53
CA MET A 15 0.01 8.59 -22.23
C MET A 15 1.00 9.74 -22.10
N TRP A 16 1.76 9.72 -21.01
CA TRP A 16 2.72 10.78 -20.66
C TRP A 16 4.12 10.51 -21.19
N VAL A 17 4.32 9.36 -21.83
CA VAL A 17 5.58 8.90 -22.39
C VAL A 17 5.36 8.41 -23.82
N LYS A 18 6.44 8.38 -24.61
CA LYS A 18 6.40 7.73 -25.91
C LYS A 18 6.06 6.24 -25.71
N SER A 19 5.27 5.71 -26.62
CA SER A 19 4.81 4.33 -26.58
C SER A 19 4.74 3.74 -27.98
N VAL A 20 4.82 2.42 -28.05
CA VAL A 20 4.60 1.69 -29.30
C VAL A 20 3.15 1.23 -29.35
N SER A 21 2.41 1.76 -30.32
CA SER A 21 1.04 1.34 -30.61
C SER A 21 1.00 -0.12 -31.01
N ARG A 22 -0.06 -0.82 -30.61
CA ARG A 22 -0.25 -2.27 -30.85
C ARG A 22 -0.04 -2.70 -32.31
N GLU A 23 -0.45 -1.87 -33.26
CA GLU A 23 -0.36 -2.16 -34.70
C GLU A 23 1.08 -2.18 -35.25
N LYS A 24 2.02 -1.55 -34.54
CA LYS A 24 3.42 -1.42 -34.95
C LYS A 24 4.34 -2.43 -34.25
N TYR A 25 3.75 -3.44 -33.63
CA TYR A 25 4.41 -4.23 -32.59
C TYR A 25 4.89 -5.60 -33.06
N ASP A 26 6.13 -5.98 -32.71
CA ASP A 26 6.69 -7.32 -32.92
C ASP A 26 6.72 -8.12 -31.60
N SER A 27 5.90 -9.17 -31.54
CA SER A 27 5.77 -10.04 -30.37
C SER A 27 7.07 -10.78 -30.02
N GLU A 28 7.94 -11.07 -31.00
CA GLU A 28 9.24 -11.71 -30.78
C GLU A 28 10.26 -10.74 -30.18
N ILE A 29 10.13 -9.43 -30.42
CA ILE A 29 10.93 -8.41 -29.73
C ILE A 29 10.52 -8.32 -28.25
N PHE A 30 9.23 -8.46 -27.93
CA PHE A 30 8.78 -8.40 -26.52
C PHE A 30 9.28 -9.54 -25.66
N LYS A 31 9.30 -10.75 -26.23
CA LYS A 31 9.78 -11.94 -25.53
C LYS A 31 11.24 -11.80 -25.10
N LYS A 32 12.00 -10.91 -25.74
CA LYS A 32 13.40 -10.60 -25.40
C LYS A 32 13.52 -9.64 -24.20
N ILE A 33 12.43 -9.01 -23.74
CA ILE A 33 12.45 -8.15 -22.56
C ILE A 33 12.64 -9.03 -21.33
N ASP A 34 13.82 -8.91 -20.73
CA ASP A 34 14.16 -9.59 -19.48
C ASP A 34 14.01 -8.65 -18.29
N LEU A 35 12.77 -8.54 -17.78
CA LEU A 35 12.47 -7.77 -16.57
C LEU A 35 13.19 -8.32 -15.31
N ASN A 36 13.82 -9.50 -15.37
CA ASN A 36 14.58 -10.04 -14.24
C ASN A 36 15.94 -9.36 -14.04
N LYS A 37 16.47 -8.70 -15.08
CA LYS A 37 17.71 -7.92 -15.02
C LYS A 37 17.61 -6.67 -14.16
N ILE A 38 16.39 -6.28 -13.80
CA ILE A 38 16.12 -5.13 -12.94
C ILE A 38 16.45 -5.51 -11.48
N ASN A 39 17.64 -5.15 -11.02
CA ASN A 39 18.00 -5.25 -9.60
C ASN A 39 17.93 -3.87 -8.92
N GLU A 40 17.95 -3.86 -7.59
CA GLU A 40 17.77 -2.65 -6.77
C GLU A 40 18.90 -1.63 -6.99
N SER A 41 20.14 -2.09 -7.18
CA SER A 41 21.28 -1.24 -7.54
C SER A 41 21.10 -0.56 -8.90
N ALA A 42 20.59 -1.27 -9.89
CA ALA A 42 20.38 -0.79 -11.26
C ALA A 42 19.31 0.31 -11.35
N LEU A 43 18.21 0.19 -10.59
CA LEU A 43 17.16 1.23 -10.58
C LEU A 43 17.58 2.50 -9.85
N ASN A 44 18.47 2.37 -8.85
CA ASN A 44 19.04 3.53 -8.14
C ASN A 44 20.04 4.33 -8.99
N GLU A 45 20.55 3.75 -10.09
CA GLU A 45 21.43 4.41 -11.07
C GLU A 45 20.65 5.17 -12.14
N ILE A 46 19.36 4.90 -12.32
CA ILE A 46 18.50 5.65 -13.25
C ILE A 46 18.09 6.94 -12.55
N GLU A 47 18.77 8.04 -12.88
CA GLU A 47 18.60 9.34 -12.25
C GLU A 47 17.15 9.83 -12.28
N ASP A 48 16.41 9.54 -13.36
CA ASP A 48 14.99 9.83 -13.47
C ASP A 48 14.14 9.03 -12.47
N ILE A 49 14.44 7.74 -12.27
CA ILE A 49 13.74 6.94 -11.26
C ILE A 49 14.14 7.39 -9.86
N LYS A 50 15.42 7.68 -9.60
CA LYS A 50 15.88 8.24 -8.32
C LYS A 50 15.18 9.56 -7.96
N ASN A 51 14.99 10.44 -8.94
CA ASN A 51 14.26 11.70 -8.77
C ASN A 51 12.76 11.49 -8.56
N ILE A 52 12.16 10.51 -9.27
CA ILE A 52 10.78 10.06 -9.08
C ILE A 52 10.57 9.52 -7.64
N LEU A 53 11.55 8.80 -7.09
CA LEU A 53 11.42 8.12 -5.80
C LEU A 53 11.64 9.01 -4.58
N SER A 54 12.48 10.05 -4.72
CA SER A 54 12.99 10.81 -3.57
C SER A 54 12.07 11.90 -3.03
N ASN A 55 11.15 12.41 -3.86
CA ASN A 55 10.41 13.64 -3.54
C ASN A 55 8.89 13.49 -3.54
N LYS A 56 8.36 12.26 -3.51
CA LYS A 56 6.93 12.01 -3.66
C LYS A 56 6.39 11.14 -2.54
N ASN A 57 5.38 11.63 -1.83
CA ASN A 57 4.67 10.84 -0.83
C ASN A 57 3.63 9.97 -1.53
N THR A 58 3.36 8.75 -1.02
CA THR A 58 2.31 7.92 -1.62
C THR A 58 0.93 8.56 -1.47
N ASP A 59 0.74 9.37 -0.42
CA ASP A 59 -0.49 10.14 -0.18
C ASP A 59 -0.72 11.27 -1.19
N ASP A 60 0.28 11.63 -2.00
CA ASP A 60 0.11 12.56 -3.12
C ASP A 60 -0.70 11.93 -4.27
N PHE A 61 -0.70 10.59 -4.36
CA PHE A 61 -1.46 9.83 -5.37
C PHE A 61 -2.90 9.55 -4.92
N ALA A 62 -3.14 9.42 -3.62
CA ALA A 62 -4.47 9.20 -3.07
C ALA A 62 -4.58 9.82 -1.68
N THR A 63 -5.58 10.68 -1.49
CA THR A 63 -5.84 11.30 -0.19
C THR A 63 -6.94 10.55 0.53
N TYR A 64 -6.63 10.07 1.73
CA TYR A 64 -7.62 9.53 2.66
C TYR A 64 -8.27 10.67 3.48
N TYR A 65 -9.60 10.64 3.57
CA TYR A 65 -10.41 11.53 4.37
C TYR A 65 -11.14 10.69 5.43
N PRO A 66 -10.76 10.82 6.72
CA PRO A 66 -11.41 10.10 7.81
C PRO A 66 -12.89 10.47 7.92
N ALA A 67 -13.72 9.60 8.48
CA ALA A 67 -15.10 10.01 8.75
C ALA A 67 -15.12 10.90 10.00
N ALA A 68 -15.37 12.20 9.81
CA ALA A 68 -15.54 13.15 10.89
C ALA A 68 -16.71 12.73 11.79
N ILE A 69 -16.47 12.47 13.08
CA ILE A 69 -17.52 12.06 14.00
C ILE A 69 -18.23 13.27 14.63
N THR A 70 -17.70 14.50 14.53
CA THR A 70 -18.38 15.67 15.14
C THR A 70 -18.15 17.01 14.44
N ALA A 71 -19.28 17.63 14.05
CA ALA A 71 -19.57 19.06 13.80
C ALA A 71 -19.45 19.63 12.36
N PRO A 72 -20.34 20.57 11.98
CA PRO A 72 -20.95 20.61 10.66
C PRO A 72 -20.23 21.58 9.74
N LYS A 73 -19.83 21.13 8.55
CA LYS A 73 -19.80 22.00 7.36
C LYS A 73 -19.67 21.30 6.00
N ARG A 74 -19.58 19.96 5.95
CA ARG A 74 -19.89 19.17 4.74
C ARG A 74 -20.22 17.74 5.15
N ALA A 75 -21.42 17.30 4.80
CA ALA A 75 -21.95 15.97 5.12
C ALA A 75 -21.34 14.94 4.15
N HIS A 76 -20.28 14.28 4.57
CA HIS A 76 -19.94 12.94 4.06
C HIS A 76 -20.29 11.95 5.16
N PHE A 77 -21.24 11.05 4.89
CA PHE A 77 -21.69 10.00 5.83
C PHE A 77 -20.70 8.82 5.84
N GLY A 78 -19.39 9.07 5.92
CA GLY A 78 -18.39 8.01 5.84
C GLY A 78 -16.99 8.52 5.53
N ALA A 79 -16.02 7.62 5.71
CA ALA A 79 -14.66 7.84 5.26
C ALA A 79 -14.60 7.85 3.73
N LYS A 80 -13.56 8.46 3.15
CA LYS A 80 -13.45 8.66 1.71
C LYS A 80 -12.01 8.59 1.23
N ILE A 81 -11.78 8.01 0.05
CA ILE A 81 -10.48 7.97 -0.63
C ILE A 81 -10.63 8.70 -1.97
N VAL A 82 -9.73 9.66 -2.23
CA VAL A 82 -9.74 10.43 -3.47
C VAL A 82 -8.43 10.22 -4.22
N TYR A 83 -8.51 9.56 -5.38
CA TYR A 83 -7.38 9.25 -6.25
C TYR A 83 -7.03 10.42 -7.18
N ASN A 84 -5.74 10.75 -7.27
CA ASN A 84 -5.21 11.65 -8.28
C ASN A 84 -4.80 10.85 -9.52
N VAL A 85 -5.77 10.61 -10.40
CA VAL A 85 -5.63 9.75 -11.59
C VAL A 85 -4.53 10.25 -12.52
N LYS A 86 -4.41 11.57 -12.70
CA LYS A 86 -3.39 12.19 -13.53
C LYS A 86 -1.98 11.90 -13.01
N GLU A 87 -1.76 12.11 -11.71
CA GLU A 87 -0.47 11.82 -11.08
C GLU A 87 -0.15 10.33 -11.13
N ILE A 88 -1.12 9.47 -10.81
CA ILE A 88 -0.98 8.00 -10.89
C ILE A 88 -0.53 7.57 -12.28
N SER A 89 -1.23 8.01 -13.32
CA SER A 89 -0.89 7.66 -14.71
C SER A 89 0.44 8.24 -15.13
N SER A 90 0.71 9.53 -14.85
CA SER A 90 1.99 10.15 -15.22
C SER A 90 3.18 9.50 -14.52
N TYR A 91 3.06 9.10 -13.25
CA TYR A 91 4.16 8.46 -12.51
C TYR A 91 4.39 7.03 -12.98
N ALA A 92 3.32 6.25 -13.14
CA ALA A 92 3.41 4.88 -13.65
C ALA A 92 4.08 4.84 -15.03
N ASP A 93 3.66 5.73 -15.94
CA ASP A 93 4.25 5.84 -17.28
C ASP A 93 5.74 6.15 -17.25
N ARG A 94 6.15 7.13 -16.44
CA ARG A 94 7.55 7.55 -16.33
C ARG A 94 8.43 6.45 -15.72
N ILE A 95 7.94 5.75 -14.69
CA ILE A 95 8.66 4.61 -14.10
C ILE A 95 8.87 3.53 -15.17
N LEU A 96 7.81 3.15 -15.89
CA LEU A 96 7.93 2.09 -16.90
C LEU A 96 8.84 2.52 -18.06
N SER A 97 8.74 3.77 -18.51
CA SER A 97 9.64 4.32 -19.53
C SER A 97 11.09 4.32 -19.08
N GLY A 98 11.39 4.72 -17.84
CA GLY A 98 12.75 4.70 -17.29
C GLY A 98 13.31 3.28 -17.21
N VAL A 99 12.48 2.30 -16.84
CA VAL A 99 12.85 0.87 -16.85
C VAL A 99 13.21 0.41 -18.27
N PHE A 100 12.42 0.79 -19.28
CA PHE A 100 12.68 0.41 -20.68
C PHE A 100 13.96 1.04 -21.24
N GLN A 101 14.19 2.32 -20.95
CA GLN A 101 15.42 3.02 -21.31
C GLN A 101 16.65 2.34 -20.70
N TYR A 102 16.60 1.97 -19.43
CA TYR A 102 17.68 1.24 -18.77
C TYR A 102 17.98 -0.12 -19.39
N MET A 103 16.94 -0.84 -19.83
CA MET A 103 17.11 -2.13 -20.52
C MET A 103 17.61 -1.97 -21.97
N ASN A 104 17.84 -0.73 -22.44
CA ASN A 104 18.12 -0.41 -23.85
C ASN A 104 17.05 -0.98 -24.81
N PHE A 105 15.80 -1.05 -24.36
CA PHE A 105 14.67 -1.42 -25.19
C PHE A 105 14.01 -0.17 -25.80
N PRO A 106 13.34 -0.30 -26.96
CA PRO A 106 12.50 0.76 -27.52
C PRO A 106 11.40 1.21 -26.54
N ASP A 107 10.66 2.25 -26.89
CA ASP A 107 9.54 2.75 -26.07
C ASP A 107 8.57 1.62 -25.61
N PRO A 108 8.01 1.71 -24.38
CA PRO A 108 7.13 0.67 -23.84
C PRO A 108 5.84 0.52 -24.66
N PRO A 109 5.31 -0.71 -24.86
CA PRO A 109 4.03 -0.90 -25.54
C PRO A 109 2.86 -0.35 -24.74
N GLU A 110 1.84 0.17 -25.44
CA GLU A 110 0.66 0.77 -24.82
C GLU A 110 -0.07 -0.17 -23.85
N ASP A 111 -0.21 -1.44 -24.22
CA ASP A 111 -0.89 -2.42 -23.38
C ASP A 111 -0.10 -2.72 -22.10
N LEU A 112 1.24 -2.68 -22.16
CA LEU A 112 2.07 -2.83 -20.97
C LEU A 112 1.97 -1.61 -20.05
N ILE A 113 1.94 -0.40 -20.62
CA ILE A 113 1.71 0.84 -19.86
C ILE A 113 0.39 0.74 -19.10
N LYS A 114 -0.69 0.36 -19.78
CA LYS A 114 -2.02 0.19 -19.17
C LYS A 114 -2.00 -0.84 -18.04
N VAL A 115 -1.38 -2.00 -18.25
CA VAL A 115 -1.23 -3.02 -17.20
C VAL A 115 -0.44 -2.48 -16.02
N PHE A 116 0.67 -1.77 -16.26
CA PHE A 116 1.49 -1.23 -15.18
C PHE A 116 0.76 -0.13 -14.40
N ARG A 117 0.00 0.74 -15.07
CA ARG A 117 -0.88 1.73 -14.42
C ARG A 117 -1.89 1.06 -13.49
N LEU A 118 -2.49 -0.06 -13.91
CA LEU A 118 -3.42 -0.80 -13.04
C LEU A 118 -2.74 -1.33 -11.79
N ILE A 119 -1.57 -1.93 -11.96
CA ILE A 119 -0.79 -2.46 -10.83
C ILE A 119 -0.41 -1.34 -9.87
N PHE A 120 0.09 -0.22 -10.40
CA PHE A 120 0.42 0.97 -9.62
C PHE A 120 -0.81 1.55 -8.91
N PHE A 121 -1.95 1.66 -9.60
CA PHE A 121 -3.21 2.11 -9.02
C PHE A 121 -3.65 1.20 -7.86
N HIS A 122 -3.58 -0.12 -8.02
CA HIS A 122 -3.93 -1.05 -6.95
C HIS A 122 -2.99 -0.93 -5.74
N PHE A 123 -1.70 -0.67 -5.97
CA PHE A 123 -0.75 -0.37 -4.90
C PHE A 123 -1.20 0.88 -4.12
N VAL A 124 -1.43 1.99 -4.81
CA VAL A 124 -1.88 3.26 -4.22
C VAL A 124 -3.22 3.10 -3.49
N ARG A 125 -4.15 2.34 -4.07
CA ARG A 125 -5.44 2.04 -3.45
C ARG A 125 -5.27 1.30 -2.13
N ARG A 126 -4.42 0.26 -2.10
CA ARG A 126 -4.13 -0.48 -0.86
C ARG A 126 -3.47 0.40 0.20
N HIS A 127 -2.61 1.34 -0.22
CA HIS A 127 -1.98 2.30 0.68
C HIS A 127 -3.04 3.17 1.35
N ALA A 128 -3.91 3.80 0.55
CA ALA A 128 -5.01 4.60 1.08
C ALA A 128 -6.01 3.78 1.93
N THR A 129 -6.22 2.51 1.56
CA THR A 129 -7.07 1.58 2.31
C THR A 129 -6.49 1.28 3.69
N PHE A 130 -5.16 1.21 3.83
CA PHE A 130 -4.52 0.99 5.11
C PHE A 130 -4.91 2.06 6.14
N HIS A 131 -4.89 3.34 5.76
CA HIS A 131 -5.33 4.44 6.64
C HIS A 131 -6.78 4.27 7.11
N TYR A 132 -7.68 3.84 6.21
CA TYR A 132 -9.03 3.45 6.58
C TYR A 132 -9.07 2.29 7.57
N LEU A 133 -8.22 1.27 7.38
CA LEU A 133 -8.13 0.15 8.32
C LEU A 133 -7.63 0.59 9.70
N VAL A 134 -6.73 1.57 9.80
CA VAL A 134 -6.32 2.14 11.08
C VAL A 134 -7.50 2.83 11.78
N GLU A 135 -8.24 3.68 11.06
CA GLU A 135 -9.44 4.32 11.61
C GLU A 135 -10.49 3.30 12.04
N ARG A 136 -10.77 2.33 11.17
CA ARG A 136 -11.72 1.24 11.42
C ARG A 136 -11.30 0.47 12.67
N GLY A 137 -10.01 0.15 12.79
CA GLY A 137 -9.42 -0.49 13.95
C GLY A 137 -9.64 0.30 15.23
N CYS A 138 -9.46 1.62 15.22
CA CYS A 138 -9.71 2.49 16.37
C CYS A 138 -11.18 2.49 16.81
N ARG A 139 -12.12 2.44 15.87
CA ARG A 139 -13.57 2.36 16.15
C ARG A 139 -14.00 1.05 16.80
N LEU A 140 -13.20 0.00 16.66
CA LEU A 140 -13.45 -1.31 17.28
C LEU A 140 -12.93 -1.38 18.73
N LEU A 141 -12.21 -0.36 19.20
CA LEU A 141 -11.68 -0.27 20.55
C LEU A 141 -12.72 0.34 21.51
N SER A 142 -12.44 0.27 22.81
CA SER A 142 -13.25 0.90 23.85
C SER A 142 -13.37 2.41 23.70
N GLU A 143 -12.35 3.05 23.13
CA GLU A 143 -12.31 4.48 22.84
C GLU A 143 -11.83 4.71 21.41
N ASN A 144 -12.62 5.45 20.62
CA ASN A 144 -12.18 5.88 19.30
C ASN A 144 -11.30 7.12 19.40
N ARG A 145 -9.99 6.94 19.23
CA ARG A 145 -8.98 8.00 19.33
C ARG A 145 -8.32 8.37 18.01
N TYR A 146 -8.87 7.93 16.88
CA TYR A 146 -8.22 8.12 15.58
C TYR A 146 -8.03 9.61 15.22
N GLU A 147 -9.05 10.44 15.43
CA GLU A 147 -8.98 11.89 15.15
C GLU A 147 -7.91 12.58 16.02
N GLU A 148 -7.85 12.22 17.30
CA GLU A 148 -6.84 12.73 18.22
C GLU A 148 -5.43 12.32 17.80
N TYR A 149 -5.24 11.05 17.42
CA TYR A 149 -3.98 10.54 16.88
C TYR A 149 -3.57 11.27 15.59
N ARG A 150 -4.51 11.47 14.66
CA ARG A 150 -4.27 12.18 13.40
C ARG A 150 -3.74 13.60 13.65
N MET A 151 -4.41 14.35 14.52
CA MET A 151 -4.01 15.73 14.83
C MET A 151 -2.71 15.81 15.64
N LYS A 152 -2.59 15.03 16.72
CA LYS A 152 -1.50 15.22 17.70
C LYS A 152 -0.20 14.54 17.30
N ILE A 153 -0.27 13.49 16.48
CA ILE A 153 0.88 12.68 16.09
C ILE A 153 1.11 12.79 14.59
N TYR A 154 0.15 12.34 13.77
CA TYR A 154 0.37 12.17 12.33
C TYR A 154 0.67 13.50 11.63
N GLU A 155 -0.23 14.48 11.77
CA GLU A 155 -0.11 15.80 11.13
C GLU A 155 1.09 16.56 11.69
N LYS A 156 1.30 16.52 13.00
CA LYS A 156 2.46 17.15 13.64
C LYS A 156 3.80 16.61 13.14
N ARG A 157 3.92 15.28 12.92
CA ARG A 157 5.13 14.69 12.32
C ARG A 157 5.31 15.07 10.87
N GLN A 158 4.20 15.18 10.13
CA GLN A 158 4.23 15.63 8.74
C GLN A 158 4.74 17.07 8.64
N GLU A 159 4.24 17.98 9.49
CA GLU A 159 4.71 19.37 9.58
C GLU A 159 6.20 19.48 9.93
N LEU A 160 6.69 18.58 10.80
CA LEU A 160 8.09 18.51 11.23
C LEU A 160 8.99 17.73 10.25
N GLY A 161 8.45 17.15 9.17
CA GLY A 161 9.21 16.34 8.22
C GLY A 161 9.79 15.05 8.80
N GLN A 162 9.22 14.52 9.90
CA GLN A 162 9.74 13.35 10.62
C GLN A 162 9.27 12.02 10.02
N GLY A 163 8.19 12.04 9.23
CA GLY A 163 7.58 10.85 8.66
C GLY A 163 6.76 10.04 9.67
N ASN A 164 5.76 9.30 9.18
CA ASN A 164 4.89 8.51 10.04
C ASN A 164 5.15 7.01 9.93
N LEU A 165 4.99 6.32 11.06
CA LEU A 165 4.99 4.86 11.11
C LEU A 165 3.84 4.28 10.29
N GLU A 166 2.68 4.91 10.33
CA GLU A 166 1.50 4.51 9.55
C GLU A 166 1.78 4.48 8.05
N ASP A 167 2.55 5.44 7.54
CA ASP A 167 2.92 5.52 6.12
C ASP A 167 3.86 4.37 5.71
N ALA A 168 4.82 4.05 6.58
CA ALA A 168 5.71 2.90 6.38
C ALA A 168 4.92 1.59 6.33
N LEU A 169 4.00 1.40 7.28
CA LEU A 169 3.16 0.22 7.36
C LEU A 169 2.18 0.11 6.19
N ALA A 170 1.64 1.24 5.72
CA ALA A 170 0.77 1.30 4.56
C ALA A 170 1.48 0.82 3.28
N GLU A 171 2.74 1.19 3.06
CA GLU A 171 3.51 0.69 1.92
C GLU A 171 3.81 -0.81 2.03
N SER A 172 4.22 -1.28 3.22
CA SER A 172 4.46 -2.71 3.47
C SER A 172 3.20 -3.54 3.23
N TYR A 173 2.07 -3.10 3.79
CA TYR A 173 0.76 -3.71 3.59
C TYR A 173 0.39 -3.77 2.11
N SER A 174 0.59 -2.66 1.41
CA SER A 174 0.26 -2.55 -0.01
C SER A 174 1.08 -3.52 -0.86
N ILE A 175 2.40 -3.61 -0.65
CA ILE A 175 3.24 -4.57 -1.39
C ILE A 175 2.77 -6.01 -1.20
N VAL A 176 2.45 -6.40 0.03
CA VAL A 176 2.06 -7.78 0.36
C VAL A 176 0.69 -8.11 -0.24
N TYR A 177 -0.31 -7.27 0.02
CA TYR A 177 -1.70 -7.55 -0.37
C TYR A 177 -2.03 -7.24 -1.84
N LEU A 178 -1.16 -6.51 -2.55
CA LEU A 178 -1.36 -6.15 -3.95
C LEU A 178 -1.57 -7.40 -4.83
N LYS A 179 -0.80 -8.46 -4.63
CA LYS A 179 -0.89 -9.68 -5.46
C LYS A 179 -2.28 -10.32 -5.41
N LYS A 180 -2.99 -10.23 -4.27
CA LYS A 180 -4.37 -10.72 -4.12
C LYS A 180 -5.34 -9.96 -5.01
N ASP A 181 -5.22 -8.63 -5.06
CA ASP A 181 -6.03 -7.82 -5.97
C ASP A 181 -5.71 -8.14 -7.43
N LEU A 182 -4.44 -8.39 -7.73
CA LEU A 182 -4.01 -8.63 -9.11
C LEU A 182 -4.48 -9.96 -9.71
N ARG A 183 -4.84 -10.93 -8.86
CA ARG A 183 -5.38 -12.23 -9.26
C ARG A 183 -6.89 -12.19 -9.54
N LYS A 184 -7.58 -11.07 -9.29
CA LYS A 184 -9.02 -10.92 -9.54
C LYS A 184 -9.31 -10.80 -11.05
N LYS A 185 -10.47 -11.31 -11.48
CA LYS A 185 -10.89 -11.44 -12.89
C LYS A 185 -10.81 -10.14 -13.72
N ILE A 186 -10.96 -8.98 -13.09
CA ILE A 186 -10.94 -7.66 -13.77
C ILE A 186 -9.63 -7.42 -14.54
N LEU A 187 -8.52 -8.03 -14.12
CA LEU A 187 -7.21 -7.85 -14.76
C LEU A 187 -6.91 -8.84 -15.89
N GLY A 188 -7.59 -9.99 -15.91
CA GLY A 188 -7.35 -11.03 -16.91
C GLY A 188 -7.60 -10.58 -18.35
N GLN A 189 -8.50 -9.60 -18.55
CA GLN A 189 -8.84 -9.06 -19.87
C GLN A 189 -7.73 -8.21 -20.50
N PHE A 190 -6.97 -7.48 -19.68
CA PHE A 190 -5.86 -6.64 -20.16
C PHE A 190 -4.56 -7.44 -20.31
N LEU A 191 -4.38 -8.44 -19.44
CA LEU A 191 -3.17 -9.28 -19.40
C LEU A 191 -3.12 -10.29 -20.57
N SER A 192 -4.26 -10.74 -21.10
CA SER A 192 -4.32 -11.69 -22.22
C SER A 192 -3.81 -11.13 -23.55
N LEU A 193 -3.56 -9.83 -23.64
CA LEU A 193 -3.11 -9.15 -24.86
C LEU A 193 -1.57 -9.17 -25.02
N LEU A 194 -0.85 -9.55 -23.96
CA LEU A 194 0.61 -9.56 -23.94
C LEU A 194 1.13 -11.00 -24.11
N PRO A 195 2.29 -11.22 -24.74
CA PRO A 195 2.84 -12.56 -24.99
C PRO A 195 3.49 -13.19 -23.74
N PHE A 196 3.08 -12.78 -22.55
CA PHE A 196 3.54 -13.31 -21.27
C PHE A 196 2.40 -14.06 -20.57
N THR A 197 2.74 -15.02 -19.72
CA THR A 197 1.74 -15.56 -18.82
C THR A 197 1.33 -14.49 -17.80
N GLN A 198 0.06 -14.51 -17.38
CA GLN A 198 -0.46 -13.58 -16.37
C GLN A 198 0.41 -13.57 -15.10
N GLU A 199 0.84 -14.74 -14.63
CA GLU A 199 1.64 -14.85 -13.41
C GLU A 199 3.05 -14.29 -13.58
N GLU A 200 3.71 -14.58 -14.69
CA GLU A 200 5.04 -14.04 -15.02
C GLU A 200 5.00 -12.51 -15.08
N LEU A 201 4.00 -11.95 -15.76
CA LEU A 201 3.85 -10.51 -15.91
C LEU A 201 3.54 -9.83 -14.57
N ILE A 202 2.61 -10.37 -13.79
CA ILE A 202 2.29 -9.86 -12.46
C ILE A 202 3.54 -9.88 -11.57
N ASN A 203 4.24 -11.02 -11.47
CA ASN A 203 5.43 -11.13 -10.61
C ASN A 203 6.53 -10.14 -11.01
N ARG A 204 6.74 -9.92 -12.31
CA ARG A 204 7.75 -8.98 -12.82
C ARG A 204 7.39 -7.52 -12.56
N LEU A 205 6.15 -7.11 -12.81
CA LEU A 205 5.71 -5.73 -12.58
C LEU A 205 5.59 -5.43 -11.07
N LEU A 206 5.18 -6.41 -10.26
CA LEU A 206 5.23 -6.32 -8.80
C LEU A 206 6.65 -6.07 -8.29
N ARG A 207 7.66 -6.71 -8.90
CA ARG A 207 9.06 -6.48 -8.54
C ARG A 207 9.48 -5.03 -8.81
N ILE A 208 9.02 -4.44 -9.92
CA ILE A 208 9.26 -3.01 -10.21
C ILE A 208 8.62 -2.15 -9.12
N ILE A 209 7.34 -2.36 -8.80
CA ILE A 209 6.65 -1.63 -7.72
C ILE A 209 7.37 -1.78 -6.39
N LYS A 210 7.81 -2.99 -6.04
CA LYS A 210 8.56 -3.24 -4.80
C LYS A 210 9.85 -2.44 -4.76
N ILE A 211 10.64 -2.41 -5.83
CA ILE A 211 11.88 -1.63 -5.86
C ILE A 211 11.62 -0.11 -5.82
N VAL A 212 10.52 0.33 -6.43
CA VAL A 212 10.11 1.74 -6.44
C VAL A 212 9.74 2.20 -5.03
N PHE A 213 8.82 1.50 -4.37
CA PHE A 213 8.27 1.96 -3.09
C PHE A 213 9.06 1.51 -1.88
N ILE A 214 9.71 0.33 -1.93
CA ILE A 214 10.57 -0.14 -0.84
C ILE A 214 12.00 0.30 -1.14
N ASN A 215 12.28 1.59 -0.90
CA ASN A 215 13.56 2.21 -1.21
C ASN A 215 14.00 3.19 -0.12
N ASN A 216 15.29 3.20 0.21
CA ASN A 216 15.87 4.12 1.19
C ASN A 216 15.88 5.59 0.74
N ALA A 217 15.69 5.86 -0.56
CA ALA A 217 15.56 7.20 -1.10
C ALA A 217 14.19 7.84 -0.80
N ARG A 218 13.20 7.06 -0.34
CA ARG A 218 11.86 7.56 -0.01
C ARG A 218 11.89 8.60 1.11
N PRO A 219 10.89 9.48 1.19
CA PRO A 219 10.78 10.43 2.30
C PRO A 219 10.73 9.73 3.68
N PRO A 220 11.03 10.46 4.78
CA PRO A 220 10.92 9.92 6.13
C PRO A 220 9.57 9.23 6.38
N GLY A 221 9.57 8.15 7.17
CA GLY A 221 8.40 7.27 7.30
C GLY A 221 8.46 6.15 6.27
N TYR A 222 8.16 6.45 5.01
CA TYR A 222 8.13 5.48 3.90
C TYR A 222 9.41 4.65 3.75
N LYS A 223 10.59 5.27 3.94
CA LYS A 223 11.88 4.54 3.86
C LYS A 223 11.99 3.32 4.80
N GLU A 224 11.19 3.29 5.87
CA GLU A 224 11.18 2.21 6.86
C GLU A 224 10.26 1.04 6.46
N ALA A 225 9.53 1.13 5.33
CA ALA A 225 8.56 0.12 4.89
C ALA A 225 9.17 -1.27 4.71
N SER A 226 10.46 -1.37 4.34
CA SER A 226 11.14 -2.67 4.23
C SER A 226 11.14 -3.47 5.53
N THR A 227 11.15 -2.78 6.68
CA THR A 227 11.20 -3.36 8.03
C THR A 227 9.94 -4.16 8.37
N PHE A 228 8.78 -3.80 7.81
CA PHE A 228 7.49 -4.38 8.19
C PHE A 228 6.90 -5.37 7.16
N ILE A 229 7.60 -5.63 6.05
CA ILE A 229 7.11 -6.56 5.01
C ILE A 229 6.81 -7.95 5.59
N LYS A 230 7.76 -8.51 6.36
CA LYS A 230 7.62 -9.85 6.94
C LYS A 230 6.44 -9.97 7.91
N GLU A 231 6.11 -8.87 8.58
CA GLU A 231 4.97 -8.79 9.50
C GLU A 231 3.65 -8.95 8.73
N PHE A 232 3.51 -8.27 7.59
CA PHE A 232 2.33 -8.44 6.74
C PHE A 232 2.33 -9.76 5.95
N GLU A 233 3.48 -10.27 5.51
CA GLU A 233 3.56 -11.62 4.90
C GLU A 233 3.08 -12.69 5.88
N ALA A 234 3.45 -12.58 7.16
CA ALA A 234 2.95 -13.47 8.20
C ALA A 234 1.43 -13.34 8.38
N LEU A 235 0.86 -12.13 8.35
CA LEU A 235 -0.60 -11.95 8.41
C LEU A 235 -1.30 -12.57 7.18
N GLU A 236 -0.76 -12.34 5.99
CA GLU A 236 -1.33 -12.85 4.74
C GLU A 236 -1.39 -14.38 4.72
N MET A 237 -0.32 -15.06 5.17
CA MET A 237 -0.25 -16.52 5.25
C MET A 237 -1.31 -17.12 6.19
N LEU A 238 -1.69 -16.38 7.23
CA LEU A 238 -2.68 -16.81 8.21
C LEU A 238 -4.12 -16.58 7.76
N GLU A 239 -4.36 -15.87 6.65
CA GLU A 239 -5.71 -15.51 6.20
C GLU A 239 -6.61 -16.74 6.01
N ASP A 240 -6.04 -17.79 5.41
CA ASP A 240 -6.72 -19.05 5.07
C ASP A 240 -6.60 -20.13 6.16
N ASN A 241 -5.98 -19.84 7.32
CA ASN A 241 -5.77 -20.82 8.39
C ASN A 241 -6.28 -20.33 9.76
N PRO A 242 -7.60 -20.43 10.02
CA PRO A 242 -8.21 -19.97 11.27
C PRO A 242 -7.66 -20.65 12.54
N GLU A 243 -7.16 -21.88 12.44
CA GLU A 243 -6.62 -22.62 13.58
C GLU A 243 -5.22 -22.10 13.96
N GLU A 244 -4.37 -21.74 12.99
CA GLU A 244 -3.10 -21.07 13.28
C GLU A 244 -3.29 -19.68 13.88
N VAL A 245 -4.37 -18.98 13.50
CA VAL A 245 -4.77 -17.73 14.16
C VAL A 245 -5.11 -18.00 15.63
N LYS A 246 -5.95 -19.00 15.93
CA LYS A 246 -6.23 -19.40 17.33
C LYS A 246 -4.96 -19.79 18.08
N ASN A 247 -4.00 -20.42 17.43
CA ASN A 247 -2.72 -20.77 18.04
C ASN A 247 -1.87 -19.53 18.33
N LEU A 248 -1.85 -18.51 17.46
CA LEU A 248 -1.22 -17.21 17.76
C LEU A 248 -1.91 -16.51 18.93
N LEU A 249 -3.25 -16.53 18.99
CA LEU A 249 -4.06 -16.02 20.10
C LEU A 249 -3.73 -16.78 21.41
N THR A 250 -3.51 -18.08 21.33
CA THR A 250 -3.21 -18.94 22.49
C THR A 250 -1.76 -18.77 22.96
N LEU A 251 -0.79 -18.76 22.03
CA LEU A 251 0.64 -18.51 22.31
C LEU A 251 0.87 -17.12 22.90
N SER A 252 0.16 -16.14 22.39
CA SER A 252 0.04 -14.78 22.94
C SER A 252 -0.31 -14.76 24.42
N ILE A 253 -1.37 -15.48 24.80
CA ILE A 253 -1.86 -15.58 26.18
C ILE A 253 -0.86 -16.36 27.04
N LEU A 254 -0.36 -17.49 26.55
CA LEU A 254 0.58 -18.37 27.27
C LEU A 254 1.96 -17.71 27.51
N LEU A 255 2.43 -16.88 26.57
CA LEU A 255 3.70 -16.15 26.68
C LEU A 255 3.59 -14.85 27.52
N LYS A 256 2.53 -14.70 28.33
CA LYS A 256 2.22 -13.48 29.10
C LYS A 256 2.26 -12.22 28.22
N GLY A 257 1.66 -12.29 27.04
CA GLY A 257 1.29 -11.15 26.18
C GLY A 257 2.39 -10.34 25.53
N GLY A 258 3.67 -10.50 25.91
CA GLY A 258 4.64 -9.42 25.67
C GLY A 258 5.85 -9.73 24.78
N ARG A 259 6.30 -10.98 24.64
CA ARG A 259 7.59 -11.27 23.98
C ARG A 259 7.48 -11.95 22.62
N GLY A 260 6.46 -12.80 22.41
CA GLY A 260 6.26 -13.51 21.14
C GLY A 260 5.61 -12.63 20.07
N LEU A 261 4.40 -12.13 20.34
CA LEU A 261 3.65 -11.30 19.38
C LEU A 261 4.33 -9.98 19.05
N ASN A 262 4.89 -9.29 20.05
CA ASN A 262 5.62 -8.03 19.86
C ASN A 262 6.89 -8.17 19.00
N GLY A 263 7.44 -9.39 18.91
CA GLY A 263 8.56 -9.69 18.01
C GLY A 263 8.13 -9.93 16.57
N VAL A 264 6.89 -10.40 16.36
CA VAL A 264 6.35 -10.73 15.03
C VAL A 264 5.62 -9.54 14.40
N PHE A 265 4.80 -8.82 15.18
CA PHE A 265 3.98 -7.68 14.72
C PHE A 265 4.44 -6.36 15.33
N LYS A 266 5.75 -6.09 15.22
CA LYS A 266 6.39 -4.97 15.91
C LYS A 266 5.82 -3.62 15.47
N GLY A 267 5.64 -3.43 14.17
CA GLY A 267 5.14 -2.18 13.60
C GLY A 267 3.69 -1.94 13.98
N LEU A 268 2.82 -2.95 13.87
CA LEU A 268 1.42 -2.83 14.29
C LEU A 268 1.29 -2.66 15.81
N SER A 269 2.16 -3.26 16.63
CA SER A 269 2.21 -2.99 18.07
C SER A 269 2.54 -1.52 18.37
N TRP A 270 3.50 -0.94 17.66
CA TRP A 270 3.85 0.47 17.82
C TRP A 270 2.72 1.39 17.37
N LEU A 271 2.13 1.14 16.20
CA LEU A 271 0.99 1.92 15.71
C LEU A 271 -0.18 1.83 16.70
N PHE A 272 -0.47 0.63 17.20
CA PHE A 272 -1.50 0.42 18.21
C PHE A 272 -1.25 1.22 19.48
N HIS A 273 0.01 1.32 19.93
CA HIS A 273 0.36 2.16 21.06
C HIS A 273 0.11 3.66 20.78
N GLU A 274 0.54 4.16 19.62
CA GLU A 274 0.33 5.57 19.23
C GLU A 274 -1.15 5.93 19.19
N VAL A 275 -1.99 5.09 18.59
CA VAL A 275 -3.44 5.36 18.50
C VAL A 275 -4.16 5.25 19.83
N THR A 276 -3.68 4.41 20.76
CA THR A 276 -4.32 4.21 22.08
C THR A 276 -3.87 5.22 23.13
N HIS A 277 -2.59 5.56 23.17
CA HIS A 277 -1.99 6.40 24.21
C HIS A 277 -1.80 7.84 23.78
N ILE A 278 -1.86 8.13 22.46
CA ILE A 278 -1.63 9.48 21.93
C ILE A 278 -0.22 9.99 22.31
N GLU A 279 0.73 9.06 22.37
CA GLU A 279 2.13 9.33 22.65
C GLU A 279 2.95 9.05 21.38
N PRO A 280 3.68 10.04 20.84
CA PRO A 280 4.54 9.82 19.69
C PRO A 280 5.73 8.96 20.09
N ILE A 281 6.05 7.99 19.25
CA ILE A 281 7.20 7.10 19.41
C ILE A 281 8.28 7.42 18.39
N ASN A 282 9.53 7.35 18.81
CA ASN A 282 10.63 7.25 17.86
C ASN A 282 10.84 5.79 17.46
N PHE A 283 10.19 5.34 16.38
CA PHE A 283 10.20 3.94 15.96
C PHE A 283 11.50 3.53 15.25
N THR A 284 12.33 4.50 14.85
CA THR A 284 13.66 4.25 14.26
C THR A 284 14.73 4.00 15.33
N GLU A 285 14.59 4.60 16.52
CA GLU A 285 15.54 4.47 17.63
C GLU A 285 15.16 3.36 18.63
N LYS A 286 13.89 2.98 18.71
CA LYS A 286 13.41 1.99 19.69
C LYS A 286 13.30 0.59 19.07
N THR A 287 14.15 -0.32 19.53
CA THR A 287 14.20 -1.71 19.04
C THR A 287 13.07 -2.59 19.56
N ILE A 288 12.46 -2.24 20.70
CA ILE A 288 11.44 -3.06 21.38
C ILE A 288 10.18 -2.20 21.61
N PRO A 289 8.99 -2.65 21.18
CA PRO A 289 7.73 -1.96 21.50
C PRO A 289 7.50 -1.96 23.02
N PRO A 290 6.85 -0.93 23.59
CA PRO A 290 6.53 -0.87 25.00
C PRO A 290 5.79 -2.15 25.37
N LYS A 291 6.15 -2.73 26.53
CA LYS A 291 5.35 -3.83 27.10
C LYS A 291 3.89 -3.37 27.13
N PRO A 292 2.93 -4.24 26.77
CA PRO A 292 1.57 -3.80 26.57
C PRO A 292 1.02 -3.19 27.86
N LEU A 293 0.68 -1.90 27.79
CA LEU A 293 -0.26 -1.25 28.71
C LEU A 293 -1.73 -1.50 28.28
N TYR A 294 -1.91 -2.21 27.17
CA TYR A 294 -3.18 -2.36 26.46
C TYR A 294 -3.72 -3.80 26.51
N SER A 295 -5.03 -3.92 26.35
CA SER A 295 -5.75 -5.20 26.28
C SER A 295 -5.24 -6.05 25.11
N ILE A 296 -4.78 -7.28 25.41
CA ILE A 296 -4.36 -8.25 24.39
C ILE A 296 -5.50 -8.52 23.41
N LYS A 297 -6.74 -8.62 23.91
CA LYS A 297 -7.93 -8.82 23.09
C LYS A 297 -8.11 -7.68 22.07
N ASP A 298 -7.91 -6.45 22.50
CA ASP A 298 -8.12 -5.27 21.66
C ASP A 298 -7.03 -5.17 20.59
N PHE A 299 -5.79 -5.52 20.95
CA PHE A 299 -4.70 -5.61 19.98
C PHE A 299 -4.93 -6.71 18.94
N LEU A 300 -5.49 -7.85 19.34
CA LEU A 300 -5.81 -8.95 18.42
C LEU A 300 -6.95 -8.59 17.47
N LEU A 301 -7.97 -7.87 17.95
CA LEU A 301 -9.01 -7.29 17.10
C LEU A 301 -8.42 -6.28 16.10
N PHE A 302 -7.46 -5.47 16.56
CA PHE A 302 -6.75 -4.50 15.71
C PHE A 302 -5.93 -5.20 14.62
N ILE A 303 -5.21 -6.29 14.93
CA ILE A 303 -4.46 -7.08 13.93
C ILE A 303 -5.41 -7.77 12.93
N GLU A 304 -6.46 -8.41 13.43
CA GLU A 304 -7.44 -9.14 12.61
C GLU A 304 -8.08 -8.23 11.55
N ASN A 305 -8.27 -6.96 11.91
CA ASN A 305 -8.76 -5.91 11.03
C ASN A 305 -7.86 -5.67 9.80
N PHE A 306 -6.54 -5.89 9.88
CA PHE A 306 -5.63 -5.79 8.72
C PHE A 306 -5.56 -7.09 7.93
N ARG A 307 -5.65 -8.24 8.62
CA ARG A 307 -5.62 -9.57 7.98
C ARG A 307 -6.82 -9.78 7.06
N ARG A 308 -8.02 -9.41 7.53
CA ARG A 308 -9.27 -9.51 6.77
C ARG A 308 -9.89 -8.13 6.62
N ASP A 309 -9.41 -7.40 5.62
CA ASP A 309 -9.99 -6.10 5.26
C ASP A 309 -11.45 -6.22 4.76
N ASP A 310 -11.87 -7.42 4.35
CA ASP A 310 -13.23 -7.82 3.96
C ASP A 310 -14.08 -8.45 5.08
N SER A 311 -13.57 -8.47 6.32
CA SER A 311 -14.17 -9.18 7.46
C SER A 311 -15.57 -8.71 7.85
N LEU A 312 -16.19 -9.44 8.78
CA LEU A 312 -17.47 -9.09 9.40
C LEU A 312 -17.48 -7.65 9.99
N PHE A 313 -16.32 -7.07 10.30
CA PHE A 313 -16.21 -5.66 10.69
C PHE A 313 -16.70 -4.71 9.60
N MET A 314 -16.60 -5.08 8.32
CA MET A 314 -17.20 -4.35 7.19
C MET A 314 -18.73 -4.33 7.22
N ILE A 315 -19.38 -5.30 7.88
CA ILE A 315 -20.82 -5.28 8.09
C ILE A 315 -21.18 -4.23 9.14
N LEU A 316 -20.28 -3.97 10.09
CA LEU A 316 -20.45 -2.96 11.14
C LEU A 316 -20.07 -1.55 10.67
N LEU A 317 -19.18 -1.42 9.69
CA LEU A 317 -18.65 -0.14 9.19
C LEU A 317 -18.58 -0.14 7.67
N LEU A 318 -19.21 0.86 7.05
CA LEU A 318 -19.25 1.01 5.59
C LEU A 318 -17.84 1.21 5.00
N PRO A 319 -17.53 0.60 3.83
CA PRO A 319 -16.30 0.90 3.09
C PRO A 319 -16.16 2.41 2.84
N PRO A 320 -14.92 2.92 2.69
CA PRO A 320 -14.73 4.30 2.30
C PRO A 320 -15.31 4.55 0.92
N GLU A 321 -15.90 5.72 0.71
CA GLU A 321 -16.30 6.18 -0.61
C GLU A 321 -15.05 6.40 -1.47
N GLU A 322 -14.98 5.74 -2.63
CA GLU A 322 -13.87 5.92 -3.57
C GLU A 322 -14.26 6.93 -4.67
N GLU A 323 -13.38 7.90 -4.95
CA GLU A 323 -13.54 8.95 -5.96
C GLU A 323 -12.23 9.27 -6.70
N CYS A 324 -12.32 9.96 -7.83
CA CYS A 324 -11.17 10.44 -8.59
C CYS A 324 -11.21 11.98 -8.72
N LYS A 325 -10.09 12.66 -8.43
CA LYS A 325 -9.90 14.05 -8.84
C LYS A 325 -9.89 14.11 -10.37
N VAL A 326 -10.64 15.05 -10.92
CA VAL A 326 -10.64 15.39 -12.36
C VAL A 326 -9.59 16.44 -12.60
#